data_AF-A0A7S2W2D1-F1
#
_entry.id   AF-A0A7S2W2D1-F1
#
_cell.length_a   1.000
_cell.length_b   1.000
_cell.length_c   1.000
_cell.angle_alpha   90.00
_cell.angle_beta   90.00
_cell.angle_gamma   90.00
#
_symmetry.space_group_name_H-M   'P 1'
#
loop_
_entity.id
_entity.type
_entity.pdbx_description
1 polymer ?
#
loop_
_entity_poly.entity_id
_entity_poly.type
_entity_poly.pdbx_seq_one_letter_code
_entity_poly.pdbx_strand_id
1 'polypeptide(L)'
;ELQYQIVFALFQGEQYGSMGSSRLFQDITQFSCSSTPVNSYPPHTTTDTTTDTTTDTTPKACLYPLRTDLSFMELKNNIAGIIAVDQIAVSAAQSKTFYVHGGTNNNNNNNDGDDASLDAYLSQVLLQLSTDDYNVAATSIEDDGNDNDNGDLPMPPTAVTSLSKALGISSGVVLAGYDTTFDPDAMYQSHRDNIYTRPIDLNAVAAAATILAKAAIATAYSVDDYETAVNYANSIVTTPITSDDSNLQQLAHCLTVDGNCDLFLKYGQMERSHNVQTTGVDLGMGTPLNTPPNYYVGVYDASNGQPFVKVDNKNYGSYKEELYGQKKTDTFLLRPSLLEMSVHGLLNDYLGKITTTDEQQSCKNTNDCSDLSDCTTTPTVCSGTNVCVCSTAHYHVALDLGIEPADTDYPGRFQISEEFIDTPMYTEPYWASTIGVRVYRKAGAAPGLWTLCSGIFILSIGIATSIQLKQHLKKQKLY
;
A
#
# COMPACT_ATOMS: atom_id res chain seq x y z
N GLU A 1 -31.11 6.89 -4.18
CA GLU A 1 -30.36 5.64 -4.29
C GLU A 1 -29.13 5.93 -5.13
N LEU A 2 -27.95 5.45 -4.74
CA LEU A 2 -26.72 5.67 -5.52
C LEU A 2 -26.73 4.71 -6.72
N GLN A 3 -26.34 5.20 -7.89
CA GLN A 3 -26.27 4.42 -9.13
C GLN A 3 -24.96 3.63 -9.25
N TYR A 4 -23.88 4.16 -8.68
CA TYR A 4 -22.56 3.53 -8.70
C TYR A 4 -22.05 3.25 -7.27
N GLN A 5 -21.15 2.27 -7.17
CA GLN A 5 -20.43 1.96 -5.94
C GLN A 5 -19.14 2.78 -5.83
N ILE A 6 -18.82 3.21 -4.62
CA ILE A 6 -17.58 3.94 -4.32
C ILE A 6 -16.55 2.93 -3.81
N VAL A 7 -15.39 2.89 -4.45
CA VAL A 7 -14.26 2.04 -4.05
C VAL A 7 -13.08 2.92 -3.68
N PHE A 8 -12.50 2.69 -2.51
CA PHE A 8 -11.26 3.34 -2.08
C PHE A 8 -10.08 2.41 -2.35
N ALA A 9 -9.06 2.92 -3.03
CA ALA A 9 -7.82 2.18 -3.30
C ALA A 9 -6.62 3.00 -2.82
N LEU A 10 -5.71 2.33 -2.08
CA LEU A 10 -4.43 2.89 -1.67
C LEU A 10 -3.32 2.03 -2.27
N PHE A 11 -2.50 2.62 -3.13
CA PHE A 11 -1.50 1.90 -3.90
C PHE A 11 -0.12 2.01 -3.26
N GLN A 12 0.54 0.86 -3.07
CA GLN A 12 1.94 0.79 -2.69
C GLN A 12 2.84 0.80 -3.93
N GLY A 13 4.03 1.40 -3.79
CA GLY A 13 5.06 1.34 -4.83
C GLY A 13 4.85 2.27 -6.02
N GLU A 14 3.96 3.27 -5.92
CA GLU A 14 3.70 4.19 -7.05
C GLU A 14 4.96 4.94 -7.53
N GLN A 15 5.88 5.25 -6.62
CA GLN A 15 7.18 5.88 -6.93
C GLN A 15 8.14 4.99 -7.73
N TYR A 16 7.86 3.68 -7.80
CA TYR A 16 8.68 2.68 -8.48
C TYR A 16 7.99 2.21 -9.76
N GLY A 17 7.59 3.16 -10.61
CA GLY A 17 6.96 2.86 -11.89
C GLY A 17 5.51 2.38 -11.77
N SER A 18 4.77 2.88 -10.78
CA SER A 18 3.34 2.57 -10.61
C SER A 18 3.05 1.08 -10.45
N MET A 19 3.94 0.34 -9.78
CA MET A 19 3.82 -1.13 -9.69
C MET A 19 2.55 -1.60 -8.98
N GLY A 20 2.03 -0.84 -8.01
CA GLY A 20 0.79 -1.18 -7.30
C GLY A 20 -0.43 -1.03 -8.20
N SER A 21 -0.63 0.17 -8.73
CA SER A 21 -1.76 0.47 -9.61
C SER A 21 -1.73 -0.33 -10.91
N SER A 22 -0.57 -0.43 -11.56
CA SER A 22 -0.40 -1.21 -12.79
C SER A 22 -0.73 -2.68 -12.57
N ARG A 23 -0.30 -3.27 -11.45
CA ARG A 23 -0.61 -4.67 -11.13
C ARG A 23 -2.09 -4.89 -10.89
N LEU A 24 -2.76 -4.01 -10.15
CA LEU A 24 -4.21 -4.12 -9.95
C LEU A 24 -4.97 -4.04 -11.27
N PHE A 25 -4.69 -3.04 -12.12
CA PHE A 25 -5.43 -2.88 -13.37
C PHE A 25 -5.12 -3.98 -14.38
N GLN A 26 -3.89 -4.50 -14.40
CA GLN A 26 -3.56 -5.70 -15.15
C GLN A 26 -4.35 -6.91 -14.66
N ASP A 27 -4.49 -7.08 -13.34
CA ASP A 27 -5.24 -8.21 -12.80
C ASP A 27 -6.75 -8.08 -13.06
N ILE A 28 -7.33 -6.90 -12.92
CA ILE A 28 -8.76 -6.65 -13.21
C ILE A 28 -9.09 -6.97 -14.67
N THR A 29 -8.18 -6.69 -15.60
CA THR A 29 -8.41 -6.92 -17.03
C THR A 29 -8.13 -8.36 -17.44
N GLN A 30 -6.97 -8.89 -17.07
CA GLN A 30 -6.38 -10.07 -17.69
C GLN A 30 -6.15 -11.23 -16.71
N PHE A 31 -6.36 -11.05 -15.40
CA PHE A 31 -6.15 -12.14 -14.45
C PHE A 31 -7.02 -13.36 -14.79
N SER A 32 -6.37 -14.51 -14.76
CA SER A 32 -7.03 -15.80 -14.78
C SER A 32 -6.32 -16.74 -13.82
N CYS A 33 -7.09 -17.40 -12.95
CA CYS A 33 -6.55 -18.43 -12.10
C CYS A 33 -6.34 -19.71 -12.93
N SER A 34 -5.10 -20.16 -13.07
CA SER A 34 -4.78 -21.39 -13.82
C SER A 34 -5.20 -22.64 -13.07
N SER A 35 -5.33 -22.55 -11.75
CA SER A 35 -5.89 -23.59 -10.89
C SER A 35 -7.38 -23.31 -10.63
N THR A 36 -8.15 -24.32 -10.22
CA THR A 36 -9.50 -24.06 -9.69
C THR A 36 -9.36 -23.17 -8.45
N PRO A 37 -10.10 -22.05 -8.33
CA PRO A 37 -10.09 -21.24 -7.12
C PRO A 37 -10.37 -22.11 -5.89
N VAL A 38 -9.55 -21.92 -4.86
CA VAL A 38 -9.62 -22.66 -3.61
C VAL A 38 -10.05 -21.73 -2.49
N ASN A 39 -10.46 -22.27 -1.34
CA ASN A 39 -10.68 -21.45 -0.16
C ASN A 39 -9.33 -20.89 0.31
N SER A 40 -9.27 -19.60 0.66
CA SER A 40 -8.06 -18.94 1.12
C SER A 40 -7.55 -19.50 2.46
N TYR A 41 -8.43 -20.11 3.24
CA TYR A 41 -8.10 -20.71 4.52
C TYR A 41 -8.70 -22.11 4.61
N PRO A 42 -7.99 -23.07 5.25
CA PRO A 42 -8.56 -24.38 5.52
C PRO A 42 -9.80 -24.21 6.41
N PRO A 43 -10.81 -25.10 6.31
CA PRO A 43 -11.97 -25.10 7.20
C PRO A 43 -11.51 -25.52 8.61
N HIS A 44 -10.87 -24.60 9.31
CA HIS A 44 -10.48 -24.71 10.70
C HIS A 44 -11.46 -23.88 11.52
N THR A 45 -12.74 -24.28 11.59
CA THR A 45 -13.62 -23.96 12.74
C THR A 45 -15.05 -24.49 12.69
N THR A 46 -15.61 -24.95 11.57
CA THR A 46 -16.95 -25.55 11.63
C THR A 46 -16.85 -27.06 11.76
N THR A 47 -17.15 -27.56 12.96
CA THR A 47 -17.59 -28.94 13.22
C THR A 47 -18.91 -29.29 12.52
N ASP A 48 -19.34 -28.52 11.52
CA ASP A 48 -20.56 -28.79 10.79
C ASP A 48 -20.27 -29.71 9.61
N THR A 49 -20.42 -31.00 9.91
CA THR A 49 -20.63 -32.07 8.92
C THR A 49 -21.96 -31.96 8.18
N THR A 50 -22.69 -30.84 8.28
CA THR A 50 -23.88 -30.60 7.49
C THR A 50 -23.48 -30.06 6.12
N THR A 51 -23.70 -30.91 5.13
CA THR A 51 -23.73 -30.59 3.70
C THR A 51 -24.87 -29.61 3.38
N ASP A 52 -24.89 -28.44 3.99
CA ASP A 52 -25.84 -27.39 3.64
C ASP A 52 -25.18 -26.45 2.62
N THR A 53 -25.72 -26.48 1.42
CA THR A 53 -25.29 -25.75 0.22
C THR A 53 -25.68 -24.26 0.29
N THR A 54 -25.75 -23.68 1.49
CA THR A 54 -26.10 -22.27 1.70
C THR A 54 -24.84 -21.42 1.56
N THR A 55 -24.72 -20.76 0.40
CA THR A 55 -23.83 -19.60 0.14
C THR A 55 -22.48 -19.65 0.86
N ASP A 56 -21.52 -20.38 0.29
CA ASP A 56 -20.13 -20.42 0.76
C ASP A 56 -19.51 -19.02 0.69
N THR A 57 -19.60 -18.27 1.79
CA THR A 57 -19.02 -16.93 1.98
C THR A 57 -17.52 -16.97 2.26
N THR A 58 -16.90 -18.16 2.17
CA THR A 58 -15.46 -18.30 2.38
C THR A 58 -14.70 -17.59 1.27
N PRO A 59 -13.77 -16.65 1.60
CA PRO A 59 -12.98 -15.97 0.60
C PRO A 59 -12.22 -16.95 -0.30
N LYS A 60 -12.23 -16.67 -1.60
CA LYS A 60 -11.55 -17.50 -2.60
C LYS A 60 -10.16 -16.96 -2.88
N ALA A 61 -9.24 -17.87 -3.15
CA ALA A 61 -7.85 -17.62 -3.47
C ALA A 61 -7.44 -18.41 -4.71
N CYS A 62 -6.32 -18.01 -5.30
CA CYS A 62 -5.69 -18.69 -6.43
C CYS A 62 -4.27 -19.14 -6.05
N LEU A 63 -3.90 -20.37 -6.39
CA LEU A 63 -2.55 -20.89 -6.16
C LEU A 63 -1.55 -20.46 -7.23
N TYR A 64 -2.03 -20.30 -8.47
CA TYR A 64 -1.22 -19.85 -9.60
C TYR A 64 -2.04 -19.10 -10.68
N PRO A 65 -1.66 -17.86 -11.02
CA PRO A 65 -0.75 -16.98 -10.28
C PRO A 65 -1.29 -16.73 -8.86
N LEU A 66 -0.40 -16.71 -7.86
CA LEU A 66 -0.82 -16.72 -6.46
C LEU A 66 -1.54 -15.41 -6.07
N ARG A 67 -2.77 -15.52 -5.58
CA ARG A 67 -3.58 -14.42 -5.01
C ARG A 67 -4.32 -14.94 -3.79
N THR A 68 -4.19 -14.27 -2.65
CA THR A 68 -4.85 -14.67 -1.39
C THR A 68 -6.33 -14.32 -1.34
N ASP A 69 -6.74 -13.42 -2.23
CA ASP A 69 -8.09 -12.87 -2.32
C ASP A 69 -8.42 -12.62 -3.80
N LEU A 70 -9.61 -13.02 -4.23
CA LEU A 70 -10.12 -12.85 -5.58
C LEU A 70 -11.26 -11.82 -5.67
N SER A 71 -11.56 -11.09 -4.59
CA SER A 71 -12.65 -10.10 -4.55
C SER A 71 -12.44 -8.95 -5.55
N PHE A 72 -11.18 -8.65 -5.91
CA PHE A 72 -10.86 -7.67 -6.96
C PHE A 72 -11.48 -8.02 -8.33
N MET A 73 -11.80 -9.29 -8.58
CA MET A 73 -12.44 -9.72 -9.83
C MET A 73 -13.84 -9.12 -10.03
N GLU A 74 -14.51 -8.67 -8.95
CA GLU A 74 -15.80 -7.99 -9.04
C GLU A 74 -15.69 -6.62 -9.74
N LEU A 75 -14.50 -6.03 -9.75
CA LEU A 75 -14.21 -4.77 -10.43
C LEU A 75 -14.01 -4.93 -11.95
N LYS A 76 -13.90 -6.17 -12.44
CA LYS A 76 -13.64 -6.45 -13.86
C LYS A 76 -14.72 -5.85 -14.75
N ASN A 77 -14.30 -4.97 -15.66
CA ASN A 77 -15.16 -4.21 -16.59
C ASN A 77 -16.21 -3.30 -15.92
N ASN A 78 -16.10 -3.04 -14.60
CA ASN A 78 -17.10 -2.31 -13.82
C ASN A 78 -16.57 -0.98 -13.25
N ILE A 79 -15.38 -0.55 -13.67
CA ILE A 79 -14.83 0.76 -13.26
C ILE A 79 -15.37 1.82 -14.22
N ALA A 80 -16.25 2.67 -13.71
CA ALA A 80 -16.76 3.81 -14.48
C ALA A 80 -15.68 4.88 -14.63
N GLY A 81 -15.09 5.34 -13.51
CA GLY A 81 -14.02 6.33 -13.53
C GLY A 81 -13.24 6.38 -12.21
N ILE A 82 -12.18 7.20 -12.18
CA ILE A 82 -11.27 7.32 -11.03
C ILE A 82 -11.04 8.79 -10.65
N ILE A 83 -10.99 9.06 -9.35
CA ILE A 83 -10.50 10.33 -8.81
C ILE A 83 -9.24 10.02 -8.00
N ALA A 84 -8.10 10.58 -8.41
CA ALA A 84 -6.85 10.47 -7.65
C ALA A 84 -6.57 11.77 -6.87
N VAL A 85 -5.71 11.65 -5.86
CA VAL A 85 -5.32 12.76 -4.98
C VAL A 85 -3.81 12.85 -4.99
N ASP A 86 -3.26 14.05 -5.18
CA ASP A 86 -1.81 14.24 -5.22
C ASP A 86 -1.34 15.53 -4.53
N GLN A 87 -0.34 15.41 -3.66
CA GLN A 87 0.37 16.52 -2.99
C GLN A 87 -0.50 17.70 -2.49
N ILE A 88 -1.63 17.39 -1.85
CA ILE A 88 -2.61 18.38 -1.38
C ILE A 88 -2.18 19.14 -0.12
N ALA A 89 -1.27 18.58 0.68
CA ALA A 89 -1.08 19.01 2.07
C ALA A 89 -0.22 20.27 2.23
N VAL A 90 0.41 20.75 1.15
CA VAL A 90 1.48 21.75 1.27
C VAL A 90 1.35 22.88 0.26
N SER A 91 1.26 22.57 -1.03
CA SER A 91 1.15 23.57 -2.10
C SER A 91 -0.18 24.33 -2.04
N ALA A 92 -1.28 23.60 -1.78
CA ALA A 92 -2.62 24.19 -1.63
C ALA A 92 -2.75 25.07 -0.38
N ALA A 93 -1.94 24.85 0.66
CA ALA A 93 -1.97 25.64 1.88
C ALA A 93 -1.62 27.12 1.64
N GLN A 94 -0.69 27.37 0.71
CA GLN A 94 -0.23 28.72 0.41
C GLN A 94 -1.17 29.47 -0.53
N SER A 95 -1.66 28.77 -1.56
CA SER A 95 -2.53 29.35 -2.59
C SER A 95 -4.02 29.29 -2.21
N LYS A 96 -4.38 28.53 -1.18
CA LYS A 96 -5.76 28.15 -0.84
C LYS A 96 -6.54 27.63 -2.05
N THR A 97 -5.84 26.96 -2.97
CA THR A 97 -6.40 26.51 -4.24
C THR A 97 -5.93 25.08 -4.53
N PHE A 98 -6.87 24.20 -4.81
CA PHE A 98 -6.63 22.90 -5.43
C PHE A 98 -6.83 23.00 -6.94
N TYR A 99 -6.10 22.16 -7.68
CA TYR A 99 -6.15 22.11 -9.13
C TYR A 99 -6.68 20.76 -9.58
N VAL A 100 -7.59 20.77 -10.54
CA VAL A 100 -8.10 19.57 -11.20
C VAL A 100 -7.30 19.36 -12.47
N HIS A 101 -6.64 18.20 -12.57
CA HIS A 101 -5.97 17.74 -13.78
C HIS A 101 -6.80 16.62 -14.42
N GLY A 102 -6.91 16.65 -15.75
CA GLY A 102 -7.78 15.75 -16.50
C GLY A 102 -9.16 16.33 -16.80
N GLY A 103 -9.90 15.65 -17.68
CA GLY A 103 -11.14 16.15 -18.26
C GLY A 103 -10.90 17.20 -19.35
N THR A 104 -11.60 17.11 -20.48
CA THR A 104 -11.54 18.15 -21.50
C THR A 104 -12.10 19.46 -20.94
N ASN A 105 -11.27 20.51 -20.89
CA ASN A 105 -11.61 21.88 -20.49
C ASN A 105 -12.50 22.60 -21.52
N ASN A 106 -13.49 21.92 -22.11
CA ASN A 106 -14.44 22.56 -22.99
C ASN A 106 -15.49 23.33 -22.16
N ASN A 107 -15.07 24.50 -21.67
CA ASN A 107 -15.96 25.61 -21.29
C ASN A 107 -16.82 26.12 -22.47
N ASN A 108 -16.70 25.52 -23.65
CA ASN A 108 -17.57 25.79 -24.78
C ASN A 108 -18.87 25.00 -24.60
N ASN A 109 -19.87 25.70 -24.04
CA ASN A 109 -21.30 25.37 -24.00
C ASN A 109 -21.95 25.14 -25.38
N ASN A 110 -21.27 24.46 -26.30
CA ASN A 110 -21.89 24.02 -27.53
C ASN A 110 -22.55 22.68 -27.25
N ASN A 111 -23.87 22.78 -27.03
CA ASN A 111 -24.86 21.71 -27.05
C ASN A 111 -24.87 20.93 -28.38
N ASP A 112 -23.73 20.40 -28.83
CA ASP A 112 -23.75 19.28 -29.78
C ASP A 112 -23.75 18.02 -28.94
N GLY A 113 -24.84 17.27 -29.03
CA GLY A 113 -25.15 16.09 -28.20
C GLY A 113 -24.29 14.87 -28.51
N ASP A 114 -22.97 15.05 -28.55
CA ASP A 114 -21.99 13.98 -28.50
C ASP A 114 -21.62 13.75 -27.02
N ASP A 115 -21.62 12.48 -26.60
CA ASP A 115 -21.42 12.01 -25.22
C ASP A 115 -20.33 12.80 -24.49
N ALA A 116 -20.73 13.64 -23.52
CA ALA A 116 -19.79 14.29 -22.61
C ALA A 116 -19.00 13.18 -21.90
N SER A 117 -17.69 13.13 -22.13
CA SER A 117 -16.85 12.07 -21.60
C SER A 117 -16.84 12.11 -20.07
N LEU A 118 -16.79 10.94 -19.42
CA LEU A 118 -16.94 10.86 -17.96
C LEU A 118 -15.86 11.66 -17.21
N ASP A 119 -14.65 11.76 -17.72
CA ASP A 119 -13.60 12.63 -17.19
C ASP A 119 -13.99 14.12 -17.20
N ALA A 120 -14.65 14.61 -18.25
CA ALA A 120 -15.17 15.98 -18.28
C ALA A 120 -16.26 16.17 -17.21
N TYR A 121 -17.15 15.18 -17.02
CA TYR A 121 -18.12 15.18 -15.93
C TYR A 121 -17.44 15.23 -14.55
N LEU A 122 -16.47 14.33 -14.30
CA LEU A 122 -15.73 14.26 -13.04
C LEU A 122 -15.02 15.59 -12.73
N SER A 123 -14.43 16.23 -13.76
CA SER A 123 -13.78 17.53 -13.60
C SER A 123 -14.78 18.62 -13.23
N GLN A 124 -15.94 18.68 -13.90
CA GLN A 124 -16.98 19.66 -13.57
C GLN A 124 -17.52 19.46 -12.16
N VAL A 125 -17.72 18.22 -11.71
CA VAL A 125 -18.10 17.92 -10.32
C VAL A 125 -17.09 18.52 -9.35
N LEU A 126 -15.79 18.28 -9.54
CA LEU A 126 -14.75 18.80 -8.64
C LEU A 126 -14.70 20.33 -8.64
N LEU A 127 -14.80 20.96 -9.81
CA LEU A 127 -14.76 22.42 -9.95
C LEU A 127 -15.90 23.14 -9.20
N GLN A 128 -17.04 22.47 -9.00
CA GLN A 128 -18.17 23.02 -8.25
C GLN A 128 -18.10 22.78 -6.73
N LEU A 129 -17.08 22.06 -6.24
CA LEU A 129 -17.02 21.58 -4.86
C LEU A 129 -16.08 22.38 -3.93
N SER A 130 -15.76 23.63 -4.28
CA SER A 130 -15.01 24.55 -3.40
C SER A 130 -15.60 24.61 -1.98
N THR A 131 -14.71 24.84 -1.01
CA THR A 131 -15.08 25.10 0.40
C THR A 131 -14.97 26.58 0.70
N ASP A 132 -15.41 27.01 1.89
CA ASP A 132 -15.30 28.41 2.32
C ASP A 132 -13.84 28.92 2.34
N ASP A 133 -12.89 28.03 2.64
CA ASP A 133 -11.48 28.36 2.82
C ASP A 133 -10.59 27.98 1.63
N TYR A 134 -11.03 27.06 0.78
CA TYR A 134 -10.25 26.51 -0.33
C TYR A 134 -11.06 26.49 -1.62
N ASN A 135 -10.50 27.08 -2.67
CA ASN A 135 -11.06 27.04 -4.02
C ASN A 135 -10.58 25.79 -4.79
N VAL A 136 -11.40 25.31 -5.72
CA VAL A 136 -11.01 24.31 -6.73
C VAL A 136 -11.00 24.98 -8.09
N ALA A 137 -9.88 24.87 -8.80
CA ALA A 137 -9.68 25.46 -10.12
C ALA A 137 -9.25 24.40 -11.13
N ALA A 138 -9.47 24.65 -12.42
CA ALA A 138 -8.89 23.83 -13.47
C ALA A 138 -7.39 24.09 -13.57
N THR A 139 -6.62 23.07 -13.98
CA THR A 139 -5.21 23.27 -14.34
C THR A 139 -5.06 24.31 -15.46
N SER A 140 -3.99 25.10 -15.40
CA SER A 140 -3.62 26.05 -16.45
C SER A 140 -2.84 25.43 -17.60
N ILE A 141 -2.53 24.13 -17.53
CA ILE A 141 -1.91 23.40 -18.63
C ILE A 141 -2.88 23.42 -19.82
N GLU A 142 -2.44 24.02 -20.91
CA GLU A 142 -3.15 23.99 -22.19
C GLU A 142 -2.75 22.72 -22.95
N ASP A 143 -3.69 22.18 -23.72
CA ASP A 143 -3.41 21.16 -24.73
C ASP A 143 -2.36 21.73 -25.68
N ASP A 144 -1.23 21.03 -25.83
CA ASP A 144 -0.08 21.54 -26.58
C ASP A 144 -0.31 21.54 -28.11
N GLY A 145 -1.53 21.16 -28.55
CA GLY A 145 -2.02 21.31 -29.91
C GLY A 145 -1.23 20.48 -30.91
N ASN A 146 -0.47 19.50 -30.43
CA ASN A 146 0.24 18.56 -31.27
C ASN A 146 -0.75 17.45 -31.65
N ASP A 147 -1.35 17.59 -32.85
CA ASP A 147 -2.39 16.73 -33.49
C ASP A 147 -2.15 15.20 -33.48
N ASN A 148 -1.08 14.71 -32.86
CA ASN A 148 -0.76 13.29 -32.72
C ASN A 148 -1.10 12.71 -31.33
N ASP A 149 -1.33 13.56 -30.32
CA ASP A 149 -1.93 13.15 -29.04
C ASP A 149 -3.39 13.60 -29.07
N ASN A 150 -4.33 12.75 -28.61
CA ASN A 150 -5.78 12.88 -28.84
C ASN A 150 -6.47 14.06 -28.11
N GLY A 151 -5.81 15.21 -27.95
CA GLY A 151 -6.30 16.34 -27.14
C GLY A 151 -6.31 16.06 -25.64
N ASP A 152 -5.55 15.05 -25.20
CA ASP A 152 -5.45 14.68 -23.79
C ASP A 152 -4.49 15.64 -23.07
N LEU A 153 -5.03 16.42 -22.13
CA LEU A 153 -4.23 17.27 -21.25
C LEU A 153 -3.17 16.41 -20.51
N PRO A 154 -1.90 16.87 -20.42
CA PRO A 154 -0.86 16.16 -19.70
C PRO A 154 -1.27 15.84 -18.25
N MET A 155 -1.48 14.56 -17.96
CA MET A 155 -1.83 14.07 -16.63
C MET A 155 -0.59 13.94 -15.74
N PRO A 156 -0.64 14.36 -14.46
CA PRO A 156 0.46 14.08 -13.54
C PRO A 156 0.60 12.57 -13.28
N PRO A 157 1.82 12.10 -12.94
CA PRO A 157 2.09 10.68 -12.73
C PRO A 157 1.37 10.16 -11.48
N THR A 158 0.20 9.57 -11.69
CA THR A 158 -0.68 9.00 -10.65
C THR A 158 -1.29 7.68 -11.15
N ALA A 159 -2.04 6.99 -10.28
CA ALA A 159 -2.77 5.78 -10.66
C ALA A 159 -3.74 5.98 -11.84
N VAL A 160 -4.18 7.20 -12.13
CA VAL A 160 -4.99 7.52 -13.32
C VAL A 160 -4.22 7.18 -14.61
N THR A 161 -2.92 7.46 -14.63
CA THR A 161 -2.06 7.17 -15.80
C THR A 161 -1.83 5.66 -16.00
N SER A 162 -1.81 4.88 -14.91
CA SER A 162 -1.78 3.41 -14.98
C SER A 162 -3.10 2.85 -15.49
N LEU A 163 -4.23 3.40 -15.03
CA LEU A 163 -5.56 3.02 -15.47
C LEU A 163 -5.73 3.27 -16.97
N SER A 164 -5.37 4.47 -17.44
CA SER A 164 -5.52 4.83 -18.85
C SER A 164 -4.69 3.94 -19.76
N LYS A 165 -3.46 3.60 -19.35
CA LYS A 165 -2.62 2.63 -20.06
C LYS A 165 -3.19 1.21 -20.08
N ALA A 166 -3.74 0.74 -18.95
CA ALA A 166 -4.21 -0.64 -18.82
C ALA A 166 -5.59 -0.88 -19.46
N LEU A 167 -6.50 0.09 -19.35
CA LEU A 167 -7.87 -0.01 -19.84
C LEU A 167 -8.10 0.65 -21.20
N GLY A 168 -7.20 1.53 -21.65
CA GLY A 168 -7.46 2.39 -22.81
C GLY A 168 -8.63 3.37 -22.59
N ILE A 169 -8.95 3.67 -21.33
CA ILE A 169 -10.05 4.54 -20.92
C ILE A 169 -9.45 5.82 -20.31
N SER A 170 -9.81 6.99 -20.81
CA SER A 170 -9.37 8.31 -20.30
C SER A 170 -10.18 8.83 -19.10
N SER A 171 -11.09 8.02 -18.55
CA SER A 171 -12.08 8.41 -17.54
C SER A 171 -11.52 8.56 -16.12
N GLY A 172 -10.63 9.53 -15.92
CA GLY A 172 -10.13 9.88 -14.60
C GLY A 172 -9.75 11.34 -14.45
N VAL A 173 -9.63 11.78 -13.21
CA VAL A 173 -9.22 13.14 -12.84
C VAL A 173 -8.32 13.10 -11.60
N VAL A 174 -7.49 14.12 -11.42
CA VAL A 174 -6.59 14.25 -10.27
C VAL A 174 -6.88 15.56 -9.55
N LEU A 175 -7.19 15.49 -8.26
CA LEU A 175 -7.22 16.64 -7.35
C LEU A 175 -5.82 16.85 -6.79
N ALA A 176 -5.13 17.88 -7.26
CA ALA A 176 -3.76 18.19 -6.92
C ALA A 176 -3.64 19.47 -6.09
N GLY A 177 -2.61 19.54 -5.24
CA GLY A 177 -2.26 20.79 -4.55
C GLY A 177 -1.50 21.81 -5.43
N TYR A 178 -1.15 21.44 -6.66
CA TYR A 178 -0.29 22.22 -7.55
C TYR A 178 -0.90 22.34 -8.95
N ASP A 179 -0.55 23.42 -9.64
CA ASP A 179 -1.05 23.71 -10.99
C ASP A 179 -0.27 22.98 -12.09
N THR A 180 1.00 23.34 -12.29
CA THR A 180 1.85 22.77 -13.36
C THR A 180 3.12 22.13 -12.84
N THR A 181 3.62 22.61 -11.69
CA THR A 181 4.86 22.16 -11.08
C THR A 181 4.64 22.00 -9.58
N PHE A 182 5.29 21.00 -8.98
CA PHE A 182 5.30 20.87 -7.53
C PHE A 182 5.90 22.14 -6.93
N ASP A 183 5.42 22.48 -5.73
CA ASP A 183 6.01 23.56 -4.97
C ASP A 183 7.52 23.30 -4.82
N PRO A 184 8.40 24.27 -5.16
CA PRO A 184 9.84 24.07 -5.10
C PRO A 184 10.35 23.72 -3.69
N ASP A 185 9.60 24.08 -2.65
CA ASP A 185 9.86 23.71 -1.27
C ASP A 185 9.24 22.37 -0.87
N ALA A 186 8.56 21.64 -1.78
CA ALA A 186 7.94 20.32 -1.51
C ALA A 186 8.97 19.24 -1.20
N MET A 187 10.24 19.44 -1.58
CA MET A 187 11.33 18.50 -1.32
C MET A 187 10.96 17.05 -1.67
N TYR A 188 10.22 16.87 -2.76
CA TYR A 188 9.59 15.62 -3.17
C TYR A 188 10.53 14.42 -3.06
N GLN A 189 10.09 13.38 -2.35
CA GLN A 189 10.83 12.11 -2.12
C GLN A 189 12.23 12.29 -1.49
N SER A 190 12.42 13.35 -0.71
CA SER A 190 13.66 13.60 0.03
C SER A 190 13.52 13.22 1.50
N HIS A 191 14.64 12.88 2.16
CA HIS A 191 14.69 12.78 3.63
C HIS A 191 14.30 14.08 4.35
N ARG A 192 14.26 15.20 3.62
CA ARG A 192 13.80 16.51 4.11
C ARG A 192 12.30 16.74 3.89
N ASP A 193 11.59 15.81 3.27
CA ASP A 193 10.14 15.83 3.24
C ASP A 193 9.63 15.22 4.56
N ASN A 194 9.59 16.05 5.61
CA ASN A 194 9.17 15.64 6.94
C ASN A 194 8.56 16.80 7.72
N ILE A 195 7.81 16.49 8.78
CA ILE A 195 7.07 17.47 9.57
C ILE A 195 7.96 18.53 10.24
N TYR A 196 9.23 18.24 10.50
CA TYR A 196 10.14 19.15 11.21
C TYR A 196 10.76 20.19 10.29
N THR A 197 10.94 19.87 9.01
CA THR A 197 11.39 20.79 7.97
C THR A 197 10.22 21.53 7.35
N ARG A 198 9.08 20.84 7.17
CA ARG A 198 7.87 21.40 6.55
C ARG A 198 6.62 20.81 7.18
N PRO A 199 5.94 21.55 8.08
CA PRO A 199 4.67 21.12 8.64
C PRO A 199 3.61 20.96 7.54
N ILE A 200 2.79 19.91 7.64
CA ILE A 200 1.61 19.74 6.78
C ILE A 200 0.50 20.70 7.23
N ASP A 201 -0.30 21.21 6.28
CA ASP A 201 -1.49 22.00 6.62
C ASP A 201 -2.72 21.07 6.75
N LEU A 202 -3.13 20.85 7.99
CA LEU A 202 -4.31 20.04 8.28
C LEU A 202 -5.63 20.67 7.79
N ASN A 203 -5.69 21.99 7.58
CA ASN A 203 -6.87 22.61 6.97
C ASN A 203 -6.97 22.22 5.50
N ALA A 204 -5.85 22.20 4.78
CA ALA A 204 -5.81 21.76 3.39
C ALA A 204 -6.22 20.28 3.28
N VAL A 205 -5.70 19.43 4.17
CA VAL A 205 -6.08 18.01 4.21
C VAL A 205 -7.58 17.84 4.52
N ALA A 206 -8.12 18.56 5.51
CA ALA A 206 -9.53 18.51 5.87
C ALA A 206 -10.46 19.00 4.74
N ALA A 207 -10.08 20.09 4.06
CA ALA A 207 -10.80 20.61 2.92
C ALA A 207 -10.80 19.61 1.75
N ALA A 208 -9.64 19.07 1.39
CA ALA A 208 -9.53 18.06 0.34
C ALA A 208 -10.34 16.80 0.65
N ALA A 209 -10.29 16.31 1.90
CA ALA A 209 -11.11 15.17 2.33
C ALA A 209 -12.61 15.45 2.19
N THR A 210 -13.06 16.66 2.54
CA THR A 210 -14.46 17.08 2.37
C THR A 210 -14.85 17.17 0.89
N ILE A 211 -13.99 17.76 0.06
CA ILE A 211 -14.18 17.86 -1.40
C ILE A 211 -14.31 16.46 -2.01
N LEU A 212 -13.39 15.55 -1.67
CA LEU A 212 -13.39 14.18 -2.19
C LEU A 212 -14.60 13.37 -1.73
N ALA A 213 -15.02 13.51 -0.47
CA ALA A 213 -16.23 12.86 0.02
C ALA A 213 -17.47 13.31 -0.76
N LYS A 214 -17.60 14.63 -0.98
CA LYS A 214 -18.69 15.18 -1.79
C LYS A 214 -18.60 14.73 -3.25
N ALA A 215 -17.41 14.75 -3.83
CA ALA A 215 -17.18 14.33 -5.21
C ALA A 215 -17.57 12.86 -5.39
N ALA A 216 -17.12 11.96 -4.52
CA ALA A 216 -17.46 10.55 -4.57
C ALA A 216 -18.98 10.30 -4.45
N ILE A 217 -19.68 11.06 -3.61
CA ILE A 217 -21.15 10.95 -3.48
C ILE A 217 -21.86 11.50 -4.72
N ALA A 218 -21.42 12.65 -5.24
CA ALA A 218 -21.99 13.24 -6.45
C ALA A 218 -21.86 12.27 -7.64
N THR A 219 -20.66 11.74 -7.86
CA THR A 219 -20.37 10.83 -8.97
C THR A 219 -21.07 9.48 -8.81
N ALA A 220 -21.27 9.02 -7.57
CA ALA A 220 -22.05 7.82 -7.30
C ALA A 220 -23.56 8.01 -7.50
N TYR A 221 -24.08 9.24 -7.36
CA TYR A 221 -25.51 9.52 -7.44
C TYR A 221 -26.04 9.60 -8.88
N SER A 222 -25.34 10.31 -9.75
CA SER A 222 -25.70 10.51 -11.17
C SER A 222 -24.45 10.84 -11.96
N VAL A 223 -24.46 10.56 -13.27
CA VAL A 223 -23.42 10.98 -14.22
C VAL A 223 -23.95 11.88 -15.34
N ASP A 224 -25.25 12.17 -15.34
CA ASP A 224 -25.91 12.92 -16.42
C ASP A 224 -25.96 14.44 -16.16
N ASP A 225 -25.97 14.86 -14.88
CA ASP A 225 -26.12 16.26 -14.47
C ASP A 225 -25.30 16.53 -13.20
N TYR A 226 -24.17 17.21 -13.39
CA TYR A 226 -23.22 17.48 -12.31
C TYR A 226 -23.79 18.48 -11.30
N GLU A 227 -24.65 19.43 -11.70
CA GLU A 227 -25.22 20.43 -10.78
C GLU A 227 -26.17 19.75 -9.79
N THR A 228 -27.07 18.90 -10.30
CA THR A 228 -27.98 18.11 -9.45
C THR A 228 -27.19 17.17 -8.54
N ALA A 229 -26.14 16.52 -9.06
CA ALA A 229 -25.31 15.59 -8.29
C ALA A 229 -24.53 16.29 -7.16
N VAL A 230 -23.94 17.46 -7.45
CA VAL A 230 -23.23 18.29 -6.47
C VAL A 230 -24.18 18.80 -5.39
N ASN A 231 -25.39 19.24 -5.78
CA ASN A 231 -26.42 19.66 -4.83
C ASN A 231 -26.84 18.51 -3.90
N TYR A 232 -27.01 17.30 -4.46
CA TYR A 232 -27.28 16.10 -3.66
C TYR A 232 -26.14 15.81 -2.69
N ALA A 233 -24.88 15.81 -3.15
CA ALA A 233 -23.73 15.56 -2.29
C ALA A 233 -23.59 16.60 -1.16
N ASN A 234 -23.83 17.88 -1.44
CA ASN A 234 -23.85 18.94 -0.43
C ASN A 234 -24.97 18.74 0.62
N SER A 235 -26.09 18.11 0.25
CA SER A 235 -27.17 17.79 1.18
C SER A 235 -26.85 16.61 2.11
N ILE A 236 -25.94 15.71 1.68
CA ILE A 236 -25.51 14.55 2.47
C ILE A 236 -24.32 14.93 3.37
N VAL A 237 -23.29 15.55 2.81
CA VAL A 237 -22.09 15.99 3.54
C VAL A 237 -22.28 17.42 4.05
N THR A 238 -23.04 17.54 5.13
CA THR A 238 -23.43 18.83 5.71
C THR A 238 -22.41 19.41 6.68
N THR A 239 -21.56 18.57 7.28
CA THR A 239 -20.55 18.98 8.25
C THR A 239 -19.16 18.68 7.69
N PRO A 240 -18.45 19.69 7.16
CA PRO A 240 -17.06 19.55 6.73
C PRO A 240 -16.16 19.07 7.87
N ILE A 241 -15.15 18.28 7.52
CA ILE A 241 -14.06 17.97 8.45
C ILE A 241 -13.26 19.25 8.69
N THR A 242 -12.80 19.45 9.92
CA THR A 242 -11.93 20.57 10.29
C THR A 242 -10.58 20.06 10.76
N SER A 243 -9.56 20.92 10.78
CA SER A 243 -8.21 20.59 11.27
C SER A 243 -8.15 20.24 12.76
N ASP A 244 -9.19 20.62 13.52
CA ASP A 244 -9.35 20.31 14.94
C ASP A 244 -9.99 18.94 15.19
N ASP A 245 -10.41 18.22 14.13
CA ASP A 245 -10.96 16.86 14.28
C ASP A 245 -9.93 15.91 14.89
N SER A 246 -10.32 15.23 15.98
CA SER A 246 -9.40 14.38 16.73
C SER A 246 -8.92 13.16 15.95
N ASN A 247 -9.74 12.61 15.04
CA ASN A 247 -9.34 11.47 14.22
C ASN A 247 -8.33 11.93 13.15
N LEU A 248 -8.58 13.09 12.53
CA LEU A 248 -7.64 13.70 11.59
C LEU A 248 -6.29 13.99 12.25
N GLN A 249 -6.28 14.63 13.43
CA GLN A 249 -5.04 14.92 14.15
C GLN A 249 -4.29 13.64 14.55
N GLN A 250 -5.01 12.61 15.02
CA GLN A 250 -4.39 11.35 15.40
C GLN A 250 -3.79 10.63 14.19
N LEU A 251 -4.52 10.54 13.08
CA LEU A 251 -4.03 9.96 11.83
C LEU A 251 -2.82 10.74 11.29
N ALA A 252 -2.90 12.06 11.27
CA ALA A 252 -1.80 12.92 10.84
C ALA A 252 -0.54 12.72 11.71
N HIS A 253 -0.71 12.64 13.03
CA HIS A 253 0.40 12.36 13.95
C HIS A 253 1.04 11.00 13.65
N CYS A 254 0.23 9.95 13.43
CA CYS A 254 0.73 8.63 13.07
C CYS A 254 1.49 8.63 11.73
N LEU A 255 0.98 9.35 10.74
CA LEU A 255 1.55 9.39 9.40
C LEU A 255 2.76 10.33 9.27
N THR A 256 2.96 11.29 10.16
CA THR A 256 4.02 12.31 9.98
C THR A 256 5.01 12.42 11.12
N VAL A 257 4.64 11.96 12.32
CA VAL A 257 5.46 12.11 13.54
C VAL A 257 5.91 10.75 14.06
N ASP A 258 4.97 9.83 14.29
CA ASP A 258 5.26 8.53 14.89
C ASP A 258 4.48 7.38 14.21
N GLY A 259 5.17 6.65 13.34
CA GLY A 259 4.59 5.54 12.59
C GLY A 259 4.27 4.31 13.44
N ASN A 260 4.67 4.32 14.70
CA ASN A 260 4.33 3.29 15.70
C ASN A 260 3.37 3.83 16.76
N CYS A 261 2.58 4.86 16.42
CA CYS A 261 1.59 5.41 17.32
C CYS A 261 0.57 4.34 17.79
N ASP A 262 -0.10 4.62 18.92
CA ASP A 262 -1.10 3.72 19.50
C ASP A 262 -2.23 3.36 18.53
N LEU A 263 -2.65 4.28 17.65
CA LEU A 263 -3.71 4.02 16.67
C LEU A 263 -3.29 2.89 15.71
N PHE A 264 -2.12 3.01 15.09
CA PHE A 264 -1.61 2.00 14.15
C PHE A 264 -1.30 0.68 14.86
N LEU A 265 -0.67 0.72 16.04
CA LEU A 265 -0.43 -0.48 16.83
C LEU A 265 -1.74 -1.20 17.18
N LYS A 266 -2.78 -0.47 17.58
CA LYS A 266 -4.09 -1.01 17.95
C LYS A 266 -4.77 -1.71 16.77
N TYR A 267 -4.84 -1.05 15.61
CA TYR A 267 -5.45 -1.65 14.41
C TYR A 267 -4.63 -2.80 13.86
N GLY A 268 -3.31 -2.63 13.74
CA GLY A 268 -2.43 -3.70 13.26
C GLY A 268 -2.42 -4.93 14.19
N GLN A 269 -2.53 -4.74 15.50
CA GLN A 269 -2.64 -5.88 16.45
C GLN A 269 -3.96 -6.63 16.28
N MET A 270 -5.07 -5.92 16.05
CA MET A 270 -6.36 -6.56 15.79
C MET A 270 -6.32 -7.36 14.49
N GLU A 271 -5.75 -6.79 13.42
CA GLU A 271 -5.54 -7.48 12.15
C GLU A 271 -4.62 -8.70 12.28
N ARG A 272 -3.54 -8.60 13.07
CA ARG A 272 -2.71 -9.76 13.40
C ARG A 272 -3.53 -10.84 14.09
N SER A 273 -4.32 -10.48 15.10
CA SER A 273 -5.17 -11.42 15.82
C SER A 273 -6.15 -12.11 14.88
N HIS A 274 -6.78 -11.36 13.98
CA HIS A 274 -7.66 -11.92 12.95
C HIS A 274 -6.91 -12.91 12.06
N ASN A 275 -5.76 -12.53 11.50
CA ASN A 275 -4.95 -13.42 10.66
C ASN A 275 -4.53 -14.71 11.39
N VAL A 276 -4.15 -14.63 12.67
CA VAL A 276 -3.80 -15.80 13.50
C VAL A 276 -5.00 -16.73 13.65
N GLN A 277 -6.19 -16.18 13.91
CA GLN A 277 -7.41 -16.96 14.07
C GLN A 277 -7.83 -17.64 12.78
N THR A 278 -7.74 -16.92 11.67
CA THR A 278 -8.18 -17.39 10.36
C THR A 278 -7.21 -18.41 9.74
N THR A 279 -5.90 -18.21 9.88
CA THR A 279 -4.87 -19.08 9.27
C THR A 279 -4.34 -20.17 10.22
N GLY A 280 -4.51 -19.99 11.54
CA GLY A 280 -3.85 -20.79 12.56
C GLY A 280 -2.33 -20.55 12.69
N VAL A 281 -1.78 -19.53 12.00
CA VAL A 281 -0.35 -19.21 11.98
C VAL A 281 -0.12 -17.76 12.39
N ASP A 282 0.74 -17.55 13.38
CA ASP A 282 1.15 -16.21 13.80
C ASP A 282 2.42 -15.78 13.07
N LEU A 283 2.26 -14.91 12.07
CA LEU A 283 3.37 -14.27 11.35
C LEU A 283 3.92 -13.03 12.06
N GLY A 284 3.29 -12.62 13.18
CA GLY A 284 3.64 -11.40 13.88
C GLY A 284 3.08 -10.13 13.22
N MET A 285 3.45 -8.98 13.77
CA MET A 285 3.18 -7.67 13.16
C MET A 285 4.09 -7.44 11.95
N GLY A 286 3.63 -6.70 10.95
CA GLY A 286 4.45 -6.24 9.84
C GLY A 286 5.66 -5.37 10.23
N THR A 287 6.48 -5.03 9.25
CA THR A 287 7.59 -4.06 9.40
C THR A 287 7.05 -2.74 9.98
N PRO A 288 7.64 -2.20 11.06
CA PRO A 288 7.22 -0.94 11.65
C PRO A 288 7.57 0.25 10.75
N LEU A 289 6.78 1.32 10.84
CA LEU A 289 7.05 2.55 10.07
C LEU A 289 8.20 3.38 10.65
N ASN A 290 8.58 3.11 11.90
CA ASN A 290 9.58 3.88 12.66
C ASN A 290 9.11 5.28 13.08
N THR A 291 9.99 5.98 13.78
CA THR A 291 9.77 7.33 14.33
C THR A 291 10.99 8.19 13.96
N PRO A 292 10.90 9.08 12.96
CA PRO A 292 9.72 9.38 12.14
C PRO A 292 9.35 8.23 11.17
N PRO A 293 8.10 8.23 10.65
CA PRO A 293 7.66 7.29 9.63
C PRO A 293 8.56 7.23 8.39
N ASN A 294 8.71 6.04 7.82
CA ASN A 294 9.36 5.79 6.54
C ASN A 294 8.40 5.02 5.62
N TYR A 295 8.16 5.56 4.43
CA TYR A 295 7.25 5.02 3.41
C TYR A 295 7.97 4.25 2.30
N TYR A 296 9.24 3.94 2.48
CA TYR A 296 9.93 2.97 1.65
C TYR A 296 9.22 1.62 1.73
N VAL A 297 8.82 1.08 0.58
CA VAL A 297 8.03 -0.17 0.47
C VAL A 297 8.79 -1.43 0.89
N GLY A 298 10.12 -1.34 1.04
CA GLY A 298 10.96 -2.48 1.36
C GLY A 298 11.16 -3.46 0.20
N VAL A 299 11.85 -4.57 0.47
CA VAL A 299 11.98 -5.69 -0.46
C VAL A 299 10.73 -6.54 -0.38
N TYR A 300 10.12 -6.86 -1.51
CA TYR A 300 8.94 -7.71 -1.56
C TYR A 300 9.31 -9.18 -1.26
N ASP A 301 8.97 -9.66 -0.06
CA ASP A 301 9.23 -11.05 0.38
C ASP A 301 8.19 -11.52 1.43
N ALA A 302 8.29 -12.77 1.91
CA ALA A 302 7.34 -13.33 2.88
C ALA A 302 7.25 -12.58 4.22
N SER A 303 8.24 -11.76 4.57
CA SER A 303 8.22 -10.90 5.75
C SER A 303 7.72 -9.49 5.46
N ASN A 304 7.57 -9.12 4.18
CA ASN A 304 7.24 -7.78 3.74
C ASN A 304 6.36 -7.81 2.48
N GLY A 305 5.07 -8.11 2.68
CA GLY A 305 4.02 -7.93 1.68
C GLY A 305 3.83 -9.05 0.66
N GLN A 306 4.77 -9.98 0.47
CA GLN A 306 4.55 -11.10 -0.46
C GLN A 306 3.59 -12.13 0.12
N PRO A 307 2.46 -12.44 -0.54
CA PRO A 307 1.64 -13.57 -0.18
C PRO A 307 2.34 -14.88 -0.55
N PHE A 308 2.14 -15.90 0.26
CA PHE A 308 2.68 -17.22 0.04
C PHE A 308 1.71 -18.28 0.54
N VAL A 309 1.87 -19.50 0.06
CA VAL A 309 1.07 -20.65 0.49
C VAL A 309 1.93 -21.63 1.27
N LYS A 310 1.39 -22.14 2.37
CA LYS A 310 1.97 -23.25 3.11
C LYS A 310 1.32 -24.53 2.62
N VAL A 311 2.11 -25.46 2.08
CA VAL A 311 1.66 -26.81 1.66
C VAL A 311 2.61 -27.83 2.24
N ASP A 312 2.08 -28.81 2.97
CA ASP A 312 2.89 -29.84 3.65
C ASP A 312 4.06 -29.25 4.48
N ASN A 313 3.75 -28.24 5.30
CA ASN A 313 4.73 -27.53 6.14
C ASN A 313 5.90 -26.85 5.39
N LYS A 314 5.79 -26.69 4.07
CA LYS A 314 6.72 -25.91 3.24
C LYS A 314 6.01 -24.66 2.74
N ASN A 315 6.76 -23.57 2.62
CA ASN A 315 6.24 -22.29 2.15
C ASN A 315 6.64 -22.06 0.70
N TYR A 316 5.70 -21.60 -0.11
CA TYR A 316 5.87 -21.37 -1.54
C TYR A 316 5.38 -19.98 -1.93
N GLY A 317 6.18 -19.20 -2.66
CA GLY A 317 5.80 -17.89 -3.18
C GLY A 317 4.83 -17.96 -4.38
N SER A 318 4.73 -19.13 -4.99
CA SER A 318 3.81 -19.51 -6.07
C SER A 318 3.68 -21.03 -6.06
N TYR A 319 2.52 -21.61 -6.36
CA TYR A 319 2.30 -23.05 -6.25
C TYR A 319 1.46 -23.61 -7.39
N LYS A 320 2.02 -24.49 -8.23
CA LYS A 320 1.35 -25.07 -9.41
C LYS A 320 0.85 -26.49 -9.23
N GLU A 321 1.20 -27.14 -8.13
CA GLU A 321 0.91 -28.55 -7.91
C GLU A 321 -0.48 -28.77 -7.28
N GLU A 322 -0.98 -30.00 -7.35
CA GLU A 322 -2.33 -30.37 -6.89
C GLU A 322 -2.39 -30.88 -5.44
N LEU A 323 -1.37 -30.60 -4.60
CA LEU A 323 -1.33 -31.10 -3.22
C LEU A 323 -2.01 -30.19 -2.20
N TYR A 324 -2.37 -28.96 -2.59
CA TYR A 324 -3.01 -28.01 -1.69
C TYR A 324 -4.38 -28.53 -1.21
N GLY A 325 -4.64 -28.40 0.09
CA GLY A 325 -5.91 -28.82 0.70
C GLY A 325 -5.95 -30.29 1.10
N GLN A 326 -4.90 -31.06 0.81
CA GLN A 326 -4.78 -32.45 1.29
C GLN A 326 -4.47 -32.52 2.79
N LYS A 327 -3.87 -31.47 3.38
CA LYS A 327 -3.60 -31.38 4.82
C LYS A 327 -4.31 -30.19 5.43
N LYS A 328 -4.79 -30.37 6.67
CA LYS A 328 -5.44 -29.30 7.46
C LYS A 328 -4.53 -28.08 7.72
N THR A 329 -3.22 -28.28 7.64
CA THR A 329 -2.21 -27.24 7.84
C THR A 329 -1.94 -26.40 6.59
N ASP A 330 -2.54 -26.76 5.45
CA ASP A 330 -2.35 -26.04 4.21
C ASP A 330 -3.16 -24.74 4.26
N THR A 331 -2.50 -23.59 4.05
CA THR A 331 -3.13 -22.28 4.22
C THR A 331 -2.42 -21.21 3.39
N PHE A 332 -3.15 -20.19 2.96
CA PHE A 332 -2.54 -18.97 2.47
C PHE A 332 -2.08 -18.12 3.63
N LEU A 333 -1.00 -17.37 3.41
CA LEU A 333 -0.32 -16.56 4.40
C LEU A 333 0.12 -15.25 3.73
N LEU A 334 -0.06 -14.14 4.43
CA LEU A 334 0.38 -12.83 4.03
C LEU A 334 0.80 -12.06 5.28
N ARG A 335 1.94 -11.38 5.21
CA ARG A 335 2.40 -10.48 6.26
C ARG A 335 2.56 -9.07 5.68
N PRO A 336 1.49 -8.25 5.72
CA PRO A 336 1.57 -6.85 5.31
C PRO A 336 2.43 -6.04 6.28
N SER A 337 2.87 -4.84 5.87
CA SER A 337 3.54 -3.88 6.75
C SER A 337 2.61 -3.36 7.86
N LEU A 338 3.16 -2.73 8.91
CA LEU A 338 2.33 -2.15 9.97
C LEU A 338 1.32 -1.13 9.41
N LEU A 339 1.72 -0.33 8.42
CA LEU A 339 0.84 0.63 7.76
C LEU A 339 -0.30 -0.07 7.02
N GLU A 340 0.01 -1.08 6.21
CA GLU A 340 -0.99 -1.83 5.46
C GLU A 340 -2.00 -2.50 6.39
N MET A 341 -1.53 -3.15 7.46
CA MET A 341 -2.41 -3.75 8.47
C MET A 341 -3.28 -2.67 9.13
N SER A 342 -2.69 -1.55 9.51
CA SER A 342 -3.43 -0.47 10.19
C SER A 342 -4.50 0.15 9.29
N VAL A 343 -4.16 0.42 8.03
CA VAL A 343 -5.08 0.98 7.02
C VAL A 343 -6.19 0.00 6.71
N HIS A 344 -5.89 -1.29 6.55
CA HIS A 344 -6.90 -2.33 6.33
C HIS A 344 -7.92 -2.36 7.48
N GLY A 345 -7.43 -2.40 8.72
CA GLY A 345 -8.29 -2.38 9.91
C GLY A 345 -9.08 -1.07 10.05
N LEU A 346 -8.50 0.08 9.73
CA LEU A 346 -9.18 1.38 9.72
C LEU A 346 -10.30 1.40 8.67
N LEU A 347 -10.04 0.91 7.45
CA LEU A 347 -11.05 0.84 6.38
C LEU A 347 -12.22 -0.06 6.78
N ASN A 348 -11.95 -1.23 7.36
CA ASN A 348 -13.00 -2.09 7.93
C ASN A 348 -13.80 -1.37 9.01
N ASP A 349 -13.16 -0.61 9.91
CA ASP A 349 -13.86 0.11 10.98
C ASP A 349 -14.70 1.29 10.47
N TYR A 350 -14.23 2.03 9.48
CA TYR A 350 -14.97 3.19 8.96
C TYR A 350 -16.06 2.79 7.97
N LEU A 351 -15.80 1.84 7.08
CA LEU A 351 -16.70 1.46 6.00
C LEU A 351 -17.60 0.27 6.35
N GLY A 352 -17.16 -0.60 7.28
CA GLY A 352 -17.89 -1.80 7.69
C GLY A 352 -18.84 -1.62 8.87
N LYS A 353 -18.91 -0.42 9.47
CA LYS A 353 -19.82 -0.14 10.59
C LYS A 353 -21.28 -0.16 10.15
N ILE A 354 -22.05 -0.99 10.83
CA ILE A 354 -23.50 -1.04 10.71
C ILE A 354 -24.09 0.08 11.58
N THR A 355 -24.80 1.02 10.96
CA THR A 355 -25.39 2.20 11.63
C THR A 355 -26.86 2.01 12.03
N THR A 356 -27.44 0.85 11.72
CA THR A 356 -28.89 0.57 11.81
C THR A 356 -29.36 0.08 13.18
N THR A 357 -28.44 -0.25 14.10
CA THR A 357 -28.78 -0.74 15.45
C THR A 357 -28.05 0.06 16.54
N ASP A 358 -28.79 0.55 17.53
CA ASP A 358 -28.30 1.39 18.64
C ASP A 358 -27.28 0.69 19.58
N GLU A 359 -26.98 -0.60 19.36
CA GLU A 359 -25.94 -1.33 20.10
C GLU A 359 -24.97 -2.01 19.14
N GLN A 360 -23.82 -1.36 18.90
CA GLN A 360 -22.67 -2.02 18.26
C GLN A 360 -22.20 -3.17 19.16
N GLN A 361 -22.15 -4.38 18.60
CA GLN A 361 -21.62 -5.55 19.29
C GLN A 361 -20.14 -5.36 19.60
N SER A 362 -19.79 -5.37 20.89
CA SER A 362 -18.39 -5.27 21.32
C SER A 362 -17.68 -6.61 21.14
N CYS A 363 -16.40 -6.54 20.77
CA CYS A 363 -15.56 -7.70 20.55
C CYS A 363 -14.14 -7.47 21.07
N LYS A 364 -13.42 -8.55 21.33
CA LYS A 364 -11.97 -8.57 21.57
C LYS A 364 -11.21 -9.24 20.44
N ASN A 365 -11.90 -10.06 19.67
CA ASN A 365 -11.37 -10.82 18.54
C ASN A 365 -12.50 -11.23 17.59
N THR A 366 -12.16 -11.74 16.41
CA THR A 366 -13.13 -12.02 15.34
C THR A 366 -14.16 -13.09 15.72
N ASN A 367 -13.83 -14.05 16.60
CA ASN A 367 -14.80 -15.07 17.03
C ASN A 367 -15.95 -14.50 17.88
N ASP A 368 -15.76 -13.31 18.46
CA ASP A 368 -16.80 -12.64 19.21
C ASP A 368 -17.87 -12.02 18.29
N CYS A 369 -17.68 -12.05 16.96
CA CYS A 369 -18.52 -11.40 15.95
C CYS A 369 -19.40 -12.37 15.14
N SER A 370 -19.76 -13.52 15.71
CA SER A 370 -20.73 -14.43 15.08
C SER A 370 -22.09 -13.73 14.98
N ASP A 371 -22.63 -13.63 13.76
CA ASP A 371 -24.02 -13.25 13.46
C ASP A 371 -24.37 -11.75 13.45
N LEU A 372 -23.57 -10.91 12.78
CA LEU A 372 -24.08 -9.62 12.31
C LEU A 372 -25.05 -9.84 11.13
N SER A 373 -26.36 -9.70 11.39
CA SER A 373 -27.44 -9.93 10.41
C SER A 373 -27.28 -9.15 9.11
N ASP A 374 -26.60 -8.01 9.17
CA ASP A 374 -26.47 -7.09 8.05
C ASP A 374 -25.25 -7.41 7.17
N CYS A 375 -24.30 -8.24 7.65
CA CYS A 375 -23.16 -8.74 6.87
C CYS A 375 -23.50 -10.07 6.19
N THR A 376 -24.53 -10.08 5.33
CA THR A 376 -25.04 -11.33 4.72
C THR A 376 -24.10 -11.96 3.70
N THR A 377 -23.27 -11.16 3.04
CA THR A 377 -22.37 -11.60 1.96
C THR A 377 -20.89 -11.42 2.28
N THR A 378 -20.58 -10.77 3.41
CA THR A 378 -19.20 -10.43 3.80
C THR A 378 -18.87 -11.02 5.17
N PRO A 379 -17.63 -11.49 5.38
CA PRO A 379 -17.19 -11.94 6.69
C PRO A 379 -17.27 -10.81 7.72
N THR A 380 -17.61 -11.14 8.95
CA THR A 380 -17.58 -10.22 10.09
C THR A 380 -16.22 -10.24 10.76
N VAL A 381 -15.69 -9.08 11.14
CA VAL A 381 -14.39 -8.95 11.81
C VAL A 381 -14.50 -8.05 13.03
N CYS A 382 -13.61 -8.27 14.00
CA CYS A 382 -13.47 -7.34 15.12
C CYS A 382 -12.56 -6.18 14.70
N SER A 383 -13.05 -4.94 14.87
CA SER A 383 -12.27 -3.76 14.49
C SER A 383 -11.29 -3.35 15.59
N GLY A 384 -10.33 -2.48 15.24
CA GLY A 384 -9.41 -1.91 16.22
C GLY A 384 -10.14 -1.22 17.36
N THR A 385 -11.34 -0.65 17.14
CA THR A 385 -12.14 0.01 18.19
C THR A 385 -12.94 -0.95 19.08
N ASN A 386 -12.71 -2.27 18.97
CA ASN A 386 -13.38 -3.32 19.75
C ASN A 386 -14.89 -3.43 19.47
N VAL A 387 -15.28 -3.22 18.22
CA VAL A 387 -16.65 -3.41 17.72
C VAL A 387 -16.65 -4.32 16.50
N CYS A 388 -17.70 -5.13 16.36
CA CYS A 388 -17.87 -5.99 15.19
C CYS A 388 -18.32 -5.16 13.98
N VAL A 389 -17.68 -5.39 12.85
CA VAL A 389 -17.93 -4.71 11.57
C VAL A 389 -17.93 -5.71 10.42
N CYS A 390 -18.56 -5.36 9.30
CA CYS A 390 -18.41 -6.14 8.07
C CYS A 390 -17.01 -5.92 7.49
N SER A 391 -16.36 -6.97 7.01
CA SER A 391 -15.08 -6.86 6.30
C SER A 391 -15.33 -6.28 4.91
N THR A 392 -14.71 -5.14 4.61
CA THR A 392 -14.84 -4.42 3.33
C THR A 392 -13.50 -4.07 2.71
N ALA A 393 -12.41 -4.20 3.46
CA ALA A 393 -11.05 -3.98 2.99
C ALA A 393 -10.42 -5.29 2.51
N HIS A 394 -9.56 -5.17 1.49
CA HIS A 394 -8.89 -6.30 0.85
C HIS A 394 -7.44 -5.93 0.54
N TYR A 395 -6.53 -6.89 0.69
CA TYR A 395 -5.15 -6.73 0.22
C TYR A 395 -5.03 -7.12 -1.25
N HIS A 396 -4.16 -6.40 -1.98
CA HIS A 396 -3.79 -6.75 -3.35
C HIS A 396 -2.27 -6.70 -3.51
N VAL A 397 -1.74 -7.53 -4.41
CA VAL A 397 -0.32 -7.56 -4.72
C VAL A 397 0.13 -6.25 -5.37
N ALA A 398 1.24 -5.69 -4.89
CA ALA A 398 1.94 -4.56 -5.48
C ALA A 398 3.35 -5.00 -5.89
N LEU A 399 3.49 -5.47 -7.13
CA LEU A 399 4.73 -5.97 -7.72
C LEU A 399 4.74 -5.63 -9.20
N ASP A 400 5.87 -5.15 -9.72
CA ASP A 400 6.03 -4.78 -11.13
C ASP A 400 5.63 -5.94 -12.06
N LEU A 401 5.05 -5.62 -13.22
CA LEU A 401 4.50 -6.63 -14.14
C LEU A 401 5.56 -7.60 -14.67
N GLY A 402 6.77 -7.10 -14.90
CA GLY A 402 7.92 -7.85 -15.40
C GLY A 402 8.55 -8.80 -14.39
N ILE A 403 8.12 -8.78 -13.13
CA ILE A 403 8.63 -9.65 -12.06
C ILE A 403 7.52 -10.56 -11.54
N GLU A 404 7.78 -11.86 -11.54
CA GLU A 404 6.83 -12.86 -11.04
C GLU A 404 7.50 -13.78 -10.00
N PRO A 405 6.78 -14.26 -8.98
CA PRO A 405 7.32 -15.27 -8.08
C PRO A 405 7.72 -16.53 -8.86
N ALA A 406 8.89 -17.08 -8.55
CA ALA A 406 9.38 -18.29 -9.20
C ALA A 406 8.46 -19.49 -8.93
N ASP A 407 8.22 -20.29 -9.97
CA ASP A 407 7.25 -21.39 -9.93
C ASP A 407 7.58 -22.44 -8.87
N THR A 408 6.67 -22.66 -7.92
CA THR A 408 6.81 -23.71 -6.89
C THR A 408 8.12 -23.61 -6.10
N ASP A 409 8.62 -22.38 -5.91
CA ASP A 409 9.82 -22.10 -5.12
C ASP A 409 9.47 -21.34 -3.82
N TYR A 410 10.45 -21.21 -2.94
CA TYR A 410 10.35 -20.44 -1.71
C TYR A 410 9.99 -18.98 -1.99
N PRO A 411 9.20 -18.33 -1.10
CA PRO A 411 8.96 -16.89 -1.21
C PRO A 411 10.27 -16.09 -1.19
N GLY A 412 10.28 -14.94 -1.85
CA GLY A 412 11.46 -14.11 -2.12
C GLY A 412 12.30 -14.56 -3.33
N ARG A 413 11.86 -15.60 -4.05
CA ARG A 413 12.44 -16.02 -5.34
C ARG A 413 11.56 -15.53 -6.48
N PHE A 414 12.18 -14.92 -7.47
CA PHE A 414 11.50 -14.30 -8.59
C PHE A 414 12.15 -14.70 -9.91
N GLN A 415 11.34 -14.65 -10.96
CA GLN A 415 11.73 -14.80 -12.36
C GLN A 415 11.21 -13.59 -13.15
N ILE A 416 11.83 -13.34 -14.30
CA ILE A 416 11.41 -12.26 -15.20
C ILE A 416 10.28 -12.79 -16.08
N SER A 417 9.18 -12.04 -16.19
CA SER A 417 8.08 -12.33 -17.08
C SER A 417 8.50 -12.06 -18.53
N GLU A 418 8.31 -13.03 -19.42
CA GLU A 418 8.59 -12.86 -20.85
C GLU A 418 7.56 -11.95 -21.55
N GLU A 419 6.38 -11.78 -20.94
CA GLU A 419 5.29 -10.96 -21.48
C GLU A 419 5.50 -9.45 -21.24
N PHE A 420 6.09 -9.11 -20.10
CA PHE A 420 6.23 -7.73 -19.62
C PHE A 420 7.69 -7.29 -19.52
N ILE A 421 8.47 -7.48 -20.59
CA ILE A 421 9.92 -7.18 -20.59
C ILE A 421 10.26 -5.68 -20.52
N ASP A 422 9.34 -4.82 -20.96
CA ASP A 422 9.57 -3.37 -21.07
C ASP A 422 9.07 -2.56 -19.85
N THR A 423 8.72 -3.23 -18.75
CA THR A 423 8.26 -2.56 -17.52
C THR A 423 9.43 -2.13 -16.65
N PRO A 424 9.26 -1.10 -15.81
CA PRO A 424 10.33 -0.60 -14.95
C PRO A 424 10.57 -1.59 -13.80
N MET A 425 11.42 -2.58 -14.04
CA MET A 425 11.81 -3.58 -13.04
C MET A 425 12.79 -2.98 -12.02
N TYR A 426 12.35 -2.83 -10.77
CA TYR A 426 13.20 -2.40 -9.66
C TYR A 426 13.59 -3.59 -8.79
N THR A 427 14.90 -3.79 -8.58
CA THR A 427 15.42 -4.81 -7.68
C THR A 427 16.43 -4.20 -6.72
N GLU A 428 16.27 -4.46 -5.43
CA GLU A 428 17.21 -4.00 -4.41
C GLU A 428 18.31 -5.04 -4.16
N PRO A 429 19.60 -4.66 -4.13
CA PRO A 429 20.67 -5.62 -3.88
C PRO A 429 20.68 -6.08 -2.41
N TYR A 430 20.88 -7.37 -2.18
CA TYR A 430 21.16 -7.86 -0.84
C TYR A 430 22.48 -7.28 -0.30
N TRP A 431 22.42 -6.61 0.84
CA TRP A 431 23.60 -6.16 1.55
C TRP A 431 23.96 -7.07 2.72
N ALA A 432 25.24 -7.01 3.11
CA ALA A 432 25.67 -7.61 4.37
C ALA A 432 25.00 -6.89 5.55
N SER A 433 24.61 -7.65 6.57
CA SER A 433 24.07 -7.11 7.84
C SER A 433 25.07 -6.22 8.62
N THR A 434 26.30 -6.10 8.12
CA THR A 434 27.38 -5.32 8.72
C THR A 434 27.65 -3.99 8.00
N ILE A 435 26.74 -3.50 7.15
CA ILE A 435 26.85 -2.13 6.64
C ILE A 435 26.87 -1.17 7.82
N GLY A 436 27.89 -0.32 7.86
CA GLY A 436 28.01 0.68 8.90
C GLY A 436 29.27 1.50 8.75
N VAL A 437 29.30 2.63 9.44
CA VAL A 437 30.46 3.52 9.49
C VAL A 437 31.14 3.36 10.84
N ARG A 438 32.46 3.18 10.84
CA ARG A 438 33.27 3.15 12.05
C ARG A 438 34.31 4.25 11.99
N VAL A 439 34.38 5.07 13.03
CA VAL A 439 35.39 6.12 13.18
C VAL A 439 36.53 5.58 14.04
N TYR A 440 37.75 5.63 13.52
CA TYR A 440 38.94 5.24 14.25
C TYR A 440 40.09 6.20 13.98
N ARG A 441 41.01 6.32 14.94
CA ARG A 441 42.23 7.11 14.74
C ARG A 441 43.16 6.36 13.79
N LYS A 442 43.45 6.96 12.63
CA LYS A 442 44.45 6.43 11.70
C LYS A 442 45.85 6.71 12.26
N ALA A 443 46.49 5.69 12.84
CA ALA A 443 47.82 5.83 13.45
C ALA A 443 48.97 6.09 12.43
N GLY A 444 48.67 6.27 11.14
CA GLY A 444 49.68 6.33 10.09
C GLY A 444 50.39 4.98 9.89
N ALA A 445 51.27 4.89 8.89
CA ALA A 445 52.00 3.64 8.61
C ALA A 445 53.18 3.39 9.58
N ALA A 446 53.72 4.46 10.17
CA ALA A 446 54.96 4.37 10.96
C ALA A 446 54.83 3.54 12.25
N PRO A 447 53.80 3.70 13.12
CA PRO A 447 53.69 2.90 14.34
C PRO A 447 53.53 1.40 14.07
N GLY A 448 52.80 1.04 13.00
CA GLY A 448 52.67 -0.35 12.56
C GLY A 448 54.01 -0.93 12.12
N LEU A 449 54.79 -0.17 11.35
CA LEU A 449 56.13 -0.57 10.91
C LEU A 449 57.10 -0.71 12.08
N TRP A 450 57.15 0.27 12.99
CA TRP A 450 58.01 0.20 14.17
C TRP A 450 57.66 -0.99 15.06
N THR A 451 56.37 -1.23 15.28
CA THR A 451 55.90 -2.37 16.07
C THR A 451 56.29 -3.70 15.43
N LEU A 452 56.13 -3.82 14.10
CA LEU A 452 56.55 -5.01 13.35
C LEU A 452 58.06 -5.23 13.45
N CYS A 453 58.87 -4.18 13.21
CA CYS A 453 60.32 -4.25 13.29
C CYS A 453 60.80 -4.62 14.70
N SER A 454 60.23 -4.01 15.75
CA SER A 454 60.53 -4.35 17.14
C SER A 454 60.15 -5.81 17.46
N GLY A 455 59.01 -6.28 16.95
CA GLY A 455 58.58 -7.68 17.10
C GLY A 455 59.56 -8.67 16.47
N ILE A 456 60.00 -8.43 15.24
CA ILE A 456 60.99 -9.27 14.54
C ILE A 456 62.34 -9.30 15.29
N PHE A 457 62.77 -8.14 15.81
CA PHE A 457 64.02 -8.04 16.56
C PHE A 457 64.00 -8.85 17.86
N ILE A 458 62.94 -8.71 18.67
CA ILE A 458 62.78 -9.46 19.93
C ILE A 458 62.69 -10.97 19.65
N LEU A 459 61.93 -11.37 18.62
CA LEU A 459 61.84 -12.77 18.21
C LEU A 459 63.21 -13.35 17.83
N SER A 460 64.01 -12.60 17.07
CA SER A 460 65.36 -13.02 16.65
C SER A 460 66.30 -13.20 17.84
N ILE A 461 66.26 -12.28 18.81
CA ILE A 461 67.01 -12.42 20.07
C ILE A 461 66.55 -13.66 20.83
N GLY A 462 65.23 -13.87 20.98
CA GLY A 462 64.69 -15.03 21.67
C GLY A 462 65.10 -16.37 21.05
N ILE A 463 65.12 -16.45 19.71
CA ILE A 463 65.62 -17.62 18.99
C ILE A 463 67.13 -17.80 19.26
N ALA A 464 67.92 -16.74 19.13
CA ALA A 464 69.38 -16.81 19.33
C ALA A 464 69.75 -17.21 20.77
N THR A 465 69.11 -16.63 21.78
CA THR A 465 69.34 -16.96 23.19
C THR A 465 68.87 -18.38 23.51
N SER A 466 67.75 -18.84 22.95
CA SER A 466 67.29 -20.23 23.08
C SER A 466 68.29 -21.22 22.47
N ILE A 467 68.84 -20.90 21.29
CA ILE A 467 69.89 -21.71 20.65
C ILE A 467 71.15 -21.73 21.53
N GLN A 468 71.60 -20.57 22.04
CA GLN A 468 72.77 -20.49 22.93
C GLN A 468 72.56 -21.25 24.24
N LEU A 469 71.40 -21.10 24.88
CA LEU A 469 71.05 -21.83 26.10
C LEU A 469 71.04 -23.34 25.85
N LYS A 470 70.43 -23.79 24.75
CA LYS A 470 70.45 -25.21 24.34
C LYS A 470 71.88 -25.71 24.14
N GLN A 471 72.75 -24.93 23.50
CA GLN A 471 74.16 -25.28 23.33
C GLN A 471 74.90 -25.32 24.68
N HIS A 472 74.62 -24.40 25.59
CA HIS A 472 75.25 -24.35 26.91
C HIS A 472 74.82 -25.52 27.81
N LEU A 473 73.52 -25.83 27.84
CA LEU A 473 72.97 -26.98 28.57
C LEU A 473 73.56 -28.31 28.05
N LYS A 474 73.70 -28.47 26.72
CA LYS A 474 74.42 -29.60 26.12
C LYS A 474 75.88 -29.68 26.57
N LYS A 475 76.60 -28.55 26.62
CA LYS A 475 78.00 -28.52 27.07
C LYS A 475 78.14 -28.89 28.56
N GLN A 476 77.18 -28.49 29.39
CA GLN A 476 77.16 -28.84 30.83
C GLN A 476 76.64 -30.26 31.11
N LYS A 477 76.26 -31.05 30.10
CA LYS A 477 75.66 -32.40 30.23
C LYS A 477 74.42 -32.44 31.14
N LEU A 478 73.70 -31.32 31.25
CA LEU A 478 72.40 -31.26 31.93
C LEU A 478 71.26 -31.77 31.02
N TYR A 479 71.61 -32.12 29.77
CA TYR A 479 70.74 -32.71 28.76
C TYR A 479 71.55 -33.70 27.89
#